data_AF-D2QNI2-F1
#
_entry.id   AF-D2QNI2-F1
#
_cell.length_a   1.000
_cell.length_b   1.000
_cell.length_c   1.000
_cell.angle_alpha   90.00
_cell.angle_beta   90.00
_cell.angle_gamma   90.00
#
_symmetry.space_group_name_H-M   'P 1'
#
loop_
_entity.id
_entity.type
_entity.pdbx_description
1 polymer ?
#
loop_
_entity_poly.entity_id
_entity_poly.type
_entity_poly.pdbx_seq_one_letter_code
_entity_poly.pdbx_strand_id
1 'polypeptide(L)'
;MYFFQDDYESQPETVEERLFHIRSCLSTKINLNRLSLDGFPEEVFNYPQVTHLYIGNLAPLSQESGNFLINIIRKRARETNDSVAYLEEIAEIRRCMTPAKTIGHLPDRISELTNLEELYLVGQQLTELPESLCELPNLKRLYVHNNKLTTLPAKFNQLKSLVCLNVRDNPIKTWPDGFWEMPFINQYQRDLEIADQRETELLLEKNYKAARTLRSEAIRWGLHW
;
A
#
# COMPACT_ATOMS: atom_id res chain seq x y z
N MET A 1 8.93 -6.33 -9.16
CA MET A 1 8.29 -6.93 -10.34
C MET A 1 6.83 -6.49 -10.35
N TYR A 2 6.40 -5.88 -11.46
CA TYR A 2 5.05 -5.42 -11.82
C TYR A 2 4.37 -4.39 -10.91
N PHE A 3 4.74 -3.12 -11.06
CA PHE A 3 3.74 -2.05 -11.00
C PHE A 3 3.49 -1.62 -12.44
N PHE A 4 2.23 -1.68 -12.83
CA PHE A 4 1.72 -1.37 -14.16
C PHE A 4 2.41 -0.14 -14.77
N GLN A 5 3.16 -0.38 -15.85
CA GLN A 5 3.32 0.59 -16.93
C GLN A 5 1.96 0.67 -17.62
N ASP A 6 1.00 1.36 -17.00
CA ASP A 6 -0.09 1.95 -17.79
C ASP A 6 0.48 3.25 -18.35
N ASP A 7 0.37 3.37 -19.68
CA ASP A 7 0.97 4.42 -20.48
C ASP A 7 0.76 5.83 -19.89
N TYR A 8 1.84 6.62 -19.92
CA TYR A 8 1.92 8.02 -19.47
C TYR A 8 1.13 8.98 -20.38
N GLU A 9 0.00 8.54 -20.94
CA GLU A 9 -0.98 9.45 -21.54
C GLU A 9 -1.73 10.19 -20.43
N SER A 10 -2.23 11.39 -20.75
CA SER A 10 -2.91 12.32 -19.85
C SER A 10 -4.05 11.67 -19.08
N GLN A 11 -3.75 11.07 -17.92
CA GLN A 11 -4.78 10.46 -17.10
C GLN A 11 -5.69 11.56 -16.54
N PRO A 12 -7.01 11.31 -16.45
CA PRO A 12 -7.93 12.32 -15.95
C PRO A 12 -7.56 12.81 -14.54
N GLU A 13 -7.78 14.09 -14.28
CA GLU A 13 -7.28 14.80 -13.09
C GLU A 13 -8.29 14.81 -11.94
N THR A 14 -9.52 14.36 -12.18
CA THR A 14 -10.60 14.34 -11.18
C THR A 14 -11.16 12.94 -10.93
N VAL A 15 -11.84 12.75 -9.79
CA VAL A 15 -12.52 11.49 -9.46
C VAL A 15 -13.60 11.20 -10.49
N GLU A 16 -14.41 12.21 -10.82
CA GLU A 16 -15.54 12.13 -11.72
C GLU A 16 -15.13 11.66 -13.12
N GLU A 17 -14.05 12.22 -13.67
CA GLU A 17 -13.56 11.82 -14.99
C GLU A 17 -13.01 10.39 -14.99
N ARG A 18 -12.31 9.97 -13.93
CA ARG A 18 -11.81 8.61 -13.80
C ARG A 18 -12.95 7.60 -13.64
N LEU A 19 -13.99 7.94 -12.90
CA LEU A 19 -15.20 7.13 -12.77
C LEU A 19 -16.01 7.08 -14.08
N PHE A 20 -16.04 8.18 -14.83
CA PHE A 20 -16.69 8.22 -16.14
C PHE A 20 -16.05 7.22 -17.13
N HIS A 21 -14.72 7.13 -17.16
CA HIS A 21 -14.00 6.19 -18.03
C HIS A 21 -14.28 4.72 -17.68
N ILE A 22 -14.54 4.44 -16.40
CA ILE A 22 -14.89 3.09 -15.95
C ILE A 22 -16.30 2.72 -16.43
N ARG A 23 -17.23 3.68 -16.36
CA ARG A 23 -18.60 3.51 -16.87
C ARG A 23 -18.63 3.27 -18.37
N SER A 24 -17.79 3.95 -19.15
CA SER A 24 -17.76 3.82 -20.61
C SER A 24 -17.11 2.52 -21.10
N CYS A 25 -16.14 1.98 -20.35
CA CYS A 25 -15.36 0.80 -20.75
C CYS A 25 -15.74 -0.50 -20.04
N LEU A 26 -16.77 -0.49 -19.18
CA LEU A 26 -17.18 -1.64 -18.35
C LEU A 26 -16.04 -2.24 -17.51
N SER A 27 -15.07 -1.39 -17.13
CA SER A 27 -13.95 -1.82 -16.29
C SER A 27 -14.43 -2.20 -14.90
N THR A 28 -13.77 -3.18 -14.30
CA THR A 28 -13.96 -3.56 -12.89
C THR A 28 -12.85 -2.99 -12.00
N LYS A 29 -11.92 -2.22 -12.58
CA LYS A 29 -10.78 -1.63 -11.89
C LYS A 29 -10.92 -0.12 -11.83
N ILE A 30 -10.85 0.42 -10.62
CA ILE A 30 -10.86 1.85 -10.34
C ILE A 30 -9.46 2.27 -9.88
N ASN A 31 -8.83 3.18 -10.62
CA ASN A 31 -7.53 3.73 -10.24
C ASN A 31 -7.63 5.22 -9.95
N LEU A 32 -7.64 5.58 -8.67
CA LEU A 32 -7.67 6.94 -8.14
C LEU A 32 -6.30 7.33 -7.56
N ASN A 33 -5.23 6.60 -7.87
CA ASN A 33 -3.89 6.95 -7.43
C ASN A 33 -3.53 8.36 -7.93
N ARG A 34 -2.75 9.08 -7.12
CA ARG A 34 -2.27 10.44 -7.39
C ARG A 34 -3.36 11.52 -7.44
N LEU A 35 -4.61 11.18 -7.14
CA LEU A 35 -5.66 12.18 -6.87
C LEU A 35 -5.53 12.70 -5.44
N SER A 36 -5.65 14.01 -5.27
CA SER A 36 -5.73 14.63 -3.95
C SER A 36 -7.18 14.52 -3.45
N LEU A 37 -7.45 13.52 -2.60
CA LEU A 37 -8.81 13.20 -2.15
C LEU A 37 -9.13 13.85 -0.80
N ASP A 38 -10.29 14.49 -0.69
CA ASP A 38 -10.79 15.10 0.54
C ASP A 38 -11.80 14.18 1.23
N GLY A 39 -11.34 13.00 1.63
CA GLY A 39 -12.19 11.90 2.10
C GLY A 39 -12.35 10.78 1.06
N PHE A 40 -12.95 9.67 1.50
CA PHE A 40 -13.21 8.53 0.61
C PHE A 40 -14.26 8.91 -0.46
N PRO A 41 -14.03 8.58 -1.74
CA PRO A 41 -14.97 8.91 -2.81
C PRO A 41 -16.17 7.94 -2.80
N GLU A 42 -17.26 8.35 -2.13
CA GLU A 42 -18.51 7.58 -2.00
C GLU A 42 -19.12 7.18 -3.35
N GLU A 43 -18.79 7.89 -4.43
CA GLU A 43 -19.25 7.58 -5.79
C GLU A 43 -18.81 6.19 -6.25
N VAL A 44 -17.75 5.62 -5.67
CA VAL A 44 -17.27 4.25 -5.95
C VAL A 44 -18.36 3.21 -5.65
N PHE A 45 -19.24 3.47 -4.67
CA PHE A 45 -20.34 2.54 -4.33
C PHE A 45 -21.40 2.39 -5.43
N ASN A 46 -21.43 3.31 -6.40
CA ASN A 46 -22.31 3.18 -7.57
C ASN A 46 -21.81 2.13 -8.58
N TYR A 47 -20.67 1.49 -8.32
CA TYR A 47 -20.04 0.51 -9.19
C TYR A 47 -19.83 -0.84 -8.46
N PRO A 48 -20.90 -1.59 -8.16
CA PRO A 48 -20.81 -2.84 -7.39
C PRO A 48 -20.03 -3.96 -8.10
N GLN A 49 -19.77 -3.83 -9.40
CA GLN A 49 -18.93 -4.75 -10.18
C GLN A 49 -17.42 -4.55 -9.93
N VAL A 50 -17.02 -3.55 -9.15
CA VAL A 50 -15.61 -3.26 -8.90
C VAL A 50 -14.95 -4.44 -8.19
N THR A 51 -13.83 -4.85 -8.74
CA THR A 51 -12.97 -5.92 -8.21
C THR A 51 -11.63 -5.37 -7.74
N HIS A 52 -11.17 -4.23 -8.27
CA HIS A 52 -9.89 -3.63 -7.89
C HIS A 52 -10.08 -2.13 -7.62
N LEU A 53 -9.68 -1.67 -6.44
CA LEU A 53 -9.71 -0.26 -6.06
C LEU A 53 -8.31 0.19 -5.64
N TYR A 54 -7.76 1.14 -6.40
CA TYR A 54 -6.45 1.73 -6.14
C TYR A 54 -6.60 3.18 -5.69
N ILE A 55 -6.28 3.45 -4.44
CA ILE A 55 -6.21 4.79 -3.87
C ILE A 55 -4.85 4.92 -3.19
N GLY A 56 -4.03 5.83 -3.69
CA GLY A 56 -2.63 5.88 -3.28
C GLY A 56 -2.03 7.24 -3.57
N ASN A 57 -1.43 7.84 -2.54
CA ASN A 57 -0.67 9.07 -2.69
C ASN A 57 0.80 8.73 -2.76
N LEU A 58 1.51 9.36 -3.71
CA LEU A 58 2.95 9.46 -3.61
C LEU A 58 3.27 10.39 -2.44
N ALA A 59 4.36 10.11 -1.72
CA ALA A 59 4.85 11.05 -0.71
C ALA A 59 5.06 12.42 -1.38
N PRO A 60 4.59 13.52 -0.77
CA PRO A 60 4.80 14.84 -1.34
C PRO A 60 6.30 15.10 -1.50
N LEU A 61 6.64 15.85 -2.54
CA LEU A 61 8.01 16.25 -2.78
C LEU A 61 8.49 17.11 -1.60
N SER A 62 9.65 16.77 -1.01
CA SER A 62 10.18 17.54 0.11
C SER A 62 10.41 19.00 -0.29
N GLN A 63 10.31 19.92 0.68
CA GLN A 63 10.55 21.34 0.42
C GLN A 63 11.95 21.58 -0.17
N GLU A 64 12.94 20.84 0.30
CA GLU A 64 14.32 20.91 -0.18
C GLU A 64 14.44 20.44 -1.63
N SER A 65 13.94 19.25 -1.93
CA SER A 65 13.96 18.67 -3.27
C SER A 65 13.18 19.53 -4.26
N GLY A 66 12.01 20.04 -3.86
CA GLY A 66 11.20 20.92 -4.70
C GLY A 66 11.86 22.26 -4.96
N ASN A 67 12.44 22.90 -3.94
CA ASN A 67 13.20 24.14 -4.13
C ASN A 67 14.41 23.94 -5.05
N PHE A 68 15.08 22.79 -4.95
CA PHE A 68 16.19 22.43 -5.83
C PHE A 68 15.76 22.35 -7.29
N LEU A 69 14.67 21.63 -7.60
CA LEU A 69 14.13 21.55 -8.97
C LEU A 69 13.68 22.93 -9.50
N ILE A 70 12.99 23.72 -8.68
CA ILE A 70 12.58 25.09 -9.04
C ILE A 70 13.80 25.95 -9.40
N ASN A 71 14.92 25.80 -8.68
CA ASN A 71 16.13 26.56 -8.97
C ASN A 71 16.79 26.15 -10.30
N ILE A 72 16.75 24.87 -10.65
CA ILE A 72 17.19 24.37 -11.96
C ILE A 72 16.34 25.00 -13.07
N ILE A 73 15.02 24.97 -12.93
CA ILE A 73 14.10 25.54 -13.92
C ILE A 73 14.31 27.05 -14.08
N ARG A 74 14.44 27.77 -12.96
CA ARG A 74 14.74 29.22 -12.99
C ARG A 74 16.07 29.53 -13.67
N LYS A 75 17.08 28.67 -13.53
CA LYS A 75 18.35 28.83 -14.23
C LYS A 75 18.16 28.69 -15.75
N ARG A 76 17.44 27.65 -16.18
CA ARG A 76 17.11 27.42 -17.59
C ARG A 76 16.29 28.57 -18.20
N ALA A 77 15.30 29.09 -17.45
CA ALA A 77 14.48 30.23 -17.88
C ALA A 77 15.31 31.49 -18.15
N ARG A 78 16.38 31.72 -17.37
CA ARG A 78 17.33 32.83 -17.62
C ARG A 78 18.18 32.62 -18.87
N GLU A 79 18.57 31.37 -19.12
CA GLU A 79 19.39 31.00 -20.29
C GLU A 79 18.59 31.10 -21.60
N THR A 80 17.28 30.82 -21.58
CA THR A 80 16.42 30.89 -22.77
C THR A 80 15.70 32.23 -22.93
N ASN A 81 15.83 33.16 -21.97
CA ASN A 81 15.11 34.44 -21.91
C ASN A 81 13.58 34.31 -22.10
N ASP A 82 13.01 33.18 -21.69
CA ASP A 82 11.59 32.87 -21.75
C ASP A 82 11.13 32.39 -20.39
N SER A 83 10.73 33.33 -19.54
CA SER A 83 10.32 33.01 -18.17
C SER A 83 8.87 32.54 -18.06
N VAL A 84 8.05 32.76 -19.10
CA VAL A 84 6.62 32.43 -19.08
C VAL A 84 6.42 30.93 -19.33
N ALA A 85 7.22 30.34 -20.24
CA ALA A 85 7.14 28.92 -20.58
C ALA A 85 7.33 27.96 -19.39
N TYR A 86 7.96 28.41 -18.29
CA TYR A 86 8.26 27.56 -17.13
C TYR A 86 7.37 27.80 -15.91
N LEU A 87 6.42 28.75 -15.97
CA LEU A 87 5.56 29.07 -14.82
C LEU A 87 4.68 27.88 -14.42
N GLU A 88 4.17 27.13 -15.41
CA GLU A 88 3.35 25.94 -15.19
C GLU A 88 4.18 24.82 -14.52
N GLU A 89 5.41 24.59 -14.99
CA GLU A 89 6.30 23.58 -14.39
C GLU A 89 6.63 23.90 -12.92
N ILE A 90 6.91 25.18 -12.62
CA ILE A 90 7.16 25.63 -11.25
C ILE A 90 5.89 25.54 -10.39
N ALA A 91 4.72 25.85 -10.95
CA ALA A 91 3.44 25.71 -10.25
C ALA A 91 3.15 24.24 -9.90
N GLU A 92 3.44 23.34 -10.82
CA GLU A 92 3.23 21.90 -10.62
C GLU A 92 4.18 21.33 -9.56
N ILE A 93 5.46 21.72 -9.56
CA ILE A 93 6.39 21.34 -8.50
C ILE A 93 5.89 21.84 -7.14
N ARG A 94 5.43 23.09 -7.06
CA ARG A 94 4.86 23.64 -5.82
C ARG A 94 3.63 22.87 -5.35
N ARG A 95 2.77 22.43 -6.27
CA ARG A 95 1.60 21.58 -5.97
C ARG A 95 2.04 20.22 -5.42
N CYS A 96 3.09 19.63 -5.98
CA CYS A 96 3.66 18.37 -5.49
C CYS A 96 4.29 18.47 -4.11
N MET A 97 4.66 19.68 -3.66
CA MET A 97 5.27 19.93 -2.35
C MET A 97 4.24 20.13 -1.24
N THR A 98 2.99 20.45 -1.58
CA THR A 98 1.93 20.53 -0.56
C THR A 98 1.52 19.11 -0.15
N PRO A 99 1.28 18.86 1.15
CA PRO A 99 0.74 17.58 1.59
C PRO A 99 -0.54 17.27 0.82
N ALA A 100 -0.57 16.12 0.15
CA ALA A 100 -1.77 15.66 -0.53
C ALA A 100 -2.89 15.49 0.50
N LYS A 101 -4.12 15.91 0.15
CA LYS A 101 -5.27 15.49 0.92
C LYS A 101 -5.40 13.96 0.81
N THR A 102 -5.86 13.34 1.89
CA THR A 102 -5.97 11.89 2.03
C THR A 102 -7.36 11.52 2.52
N ILE A 103 -7.76 10.27 2.30
CA ILE A 103 -9.08 9.82 2.76
C ILE A 103 -9.22 9.81 4.30
N GLY A 104 -8.14 9.55 5.06
CA GLY A 104 -8.10 9.59 6.53
C GLY A 104 -8.87 8.46 7.24
N HIS A 105 -10.00 8.01 6.70
CA HIS A 105 -10.79 6.88 7.17
C HIS A 105 -11.49 6.20 5.98
N LEU A 106 -11.92 4.95 6.16
CA LEU A 106 -12.84 4.28 5.25
C LEU A 106 -14.26 4.33 5.81
N PRO A 107 -15.29 4.45 4.96
CA PRO A 107 -16.67 4.36 5.40
C PRO A 107 -17.05 2.92 5.74
N ASP A 108 -18.01 2.74 6.66
CA ASP A 108 -18.54 1.42 7.01
C ASP A 108 -19.17 0.70 5.81
N ARG A 109 -19.63 1.46 4.81
CA ARG A 109 -20.21 0.94 3.56
C ARG A 109 -19.20 0.24 2.65
N ILE A 110 -17.92 0.15 3.02
CA ILE A 110 -16.91 -0.57 2.22
C ILE A 110 -17.33 -2.03 1.92
N SER A 111 -18.11 -2.67 2.81
CA SER A 111 -18.65 -4.02 2.61
C SER A 111 -19.68 -4.13 1.47
N GLU A 112 -20.24 -3.02 0.98
CA GLU A 112 -21.13 -3.00 -0.19
C GLU A 112 -20.40 -3.36 -1.49
N LEU A 113 -19.07 -3.20 -1.54
CA LEU A 113 -18.22 -3.62 -2.66
C LEU A 113 -17.98 -5.14 -2.62
N THR A 114 -19.05 -5.93 -2.66
CA THR A 114 -19.04 -7.38 -2.45
C THR A 114 -18.14 -8.16 -3.44
N ASN A 115 -17.84 -7.60 -4.61
CA ASN A 115 -16.94 -8.18 -5.61
C ASN A 115 -15.47 -7.75 -5.45
N LEU A 116 -15.14 -6.91 -4.47
CA LEU A 116 -13.80 -6.37 -4.30
C LEU A 116 -12.80 -7.48 -3.96
N GLU A 117 -11.79 -7.63 -4.81
CA GLU A 117 -10.71 -8.61 -4.67
C GLU A 117 -9.39 -7.96 -4.24
N GLU A 118 -9.12 -6.75 -4.72
CA GLU A 118 -7.91 -6.00 -4.43
C GLU A 118 -8.23 -4.59 -3.92
N LEU A 119 -7.67 -4.24 -2.77
CA LEU A 119 -7.79 -2.91 -2.18
C LEU A 119 -6.40 -2.34 -1.87
N TYR A 120 -6.08 -1.21 -2.50
CA TYR A 120 -4.86 -0.45 -2.25
C TYR A 120 -5.22 0.91 -1.66
N LEU A 121 -4.67 1.20 -0.49
CA LEU A 121 -4.91 2.40 0.31
C LEU A 121 -3.58 2.95 0.84
N VAL A 122 -2.61 3.14 -0.04
CA VAL A 122 -1.23 3.48 0.34
C VAL A 122 -1.10 4.96 0.67
N GLY A 123 -0.47 5.29 1.81
CA GLY A 123 -0.16 6.70 2.11
C GLY A 123 -1.39 7.56 2.44
N GLN A 124 -2.47 6.95 2.95
CA GLN A 124 -3.77 7.58 3.13
C GLN A 124 -4.02 8.12 4.56
N GLN A 125 -2.99 8.11 5.41
CA GLN A 125 -3.05 8.53 6.82
C GLN A 125 -4.14 7.81 7.64
N LEU A 126 -4.54 6.61 7.23
CA LEU A 126 -5.55 5.81 7.95
C LEU A 126 -5.09 5.52 9.37
N THR A 127 -5.92 5.83 10.35
CA THR A 127 -5.67 5.52 11.78
C THR A 127 -6.27 4.18 12.19
N GLU A 128 -7.33 3.75 11.51
CA GLU A 128 -8.02 2.48 11.70
C GLU A 128 -8.60 1.97 10.37
N LEU A 129 -9.04 0.71 10.38
CA LEU A 129 -9.86 0.12 9.32
C LEU A 129 -11.22 -0.24 9.95
N PRO A 130 -12.35 -0.03 9.25
CA PRO A 130 -13.67 -0.36 9.78
C PRO A 130 -13.84 -1.87 9.90
N GLU A 131 -14.63 -2.32 10.88
CA GLU A 131 -14.93 -3.75 11.05
C GLU A 131 -15.61 -4.36 9.81
N SER A 132 -16.42 -3.57 9.10
CA SER A 132 -17.08 -3.99 7.86
C SER A 132 -16.12 -4.35 6.73
N LEU A 133 -14.85 -3.92 6.77
CA LEU A 133 -13.82 -4.40 5.85
C LEU A 133 -13.69 -5.93 5.92
N CYS A 134 -13.88 -6.52 7.11
CA CYS A 134 -13.79 -7.96 7.35
C CYS A 134 -14.97 -8.75 6.76
N GLU A 135 -16.02 -8.06 6.31
CA GLU A 135 -17.22 -8.65 5.72
C GLU A 135 -17.09 -8.82 4.20
N LEU A 136 -16.00 -8.36 3.59
CA LEU A 136 -15.74 -8.52 2.15
C LEU A 136 -15.44 -9.98 1.80
N PRO A 137 -16.35 -10.70 1.12
CA PRO A 137 -16.24 -12.15 0.94
C PRO A 137 -15.11 -12.53 -0.05
N ASN A 138 -14.79 -11.63 -0.97
CA ASN A 138 -13.88 -11.88 -2.09
C ASN A 138 -12.51 -11.19 -1.95
N LEU A 139 -12.25 -10.48 -0.85
CA LEU A 139 -11.01 -9.72 -0.70
C LEU A 139 -9.80 -10.65 -0.60
N LYS A 140 -8.93 -10.60 -1.62
CA LYS A 140 -7.73 -11.44 -1.77
C LYS A 140 -6.47 -10.70 -1.41
N ARG A 141 -6.39 -9.40 -1.72
CA ARG A 141 -5.18 -8.60 -1.49
C ARG A 141 -5.51 -7.26 -0.86
N LEU A 142 -4.86 -6.96 0.25
CA LEU A 142 -5.01 -5.70 0.98
C LEU A 142 -3.66 -5.02 1.17
N TYR A 143 -3.52 -3.82 0.61
CA TYR A 143 -2.31 -2.99 0.72
C TYR A 143 -2.64 -1.70 1.44
N VAL A 144 -2.23 -1.61 2.70
CA VAL A 144 -2.47 -0.46 3.59
C VAL A 144 -1.16 0.06 4.19
N HIS A 145 -0.04 -0.17 3.50
CA HIS A 145 1.26 0.28 3.96
C HIS A 145 1.40 1.81 3.92
N ASN A 146 2.31 2.35 4.74
CA ASN A 146 2.53 3.79 4.91
C ASN A 146 1.29 4.54 5.41
N ASN A 147 0.58 3.98 6.39
CA ASN A 147 -0.54 4.63 7.09
C ASN A 147 -0.18 4.88 8.56
N LYS A 148 -1.18 5.11 9.42
CA LYS A 148 -1.04 5.35 10.86
C LYS A 148 -1.80 4.30 11.69
N LEU A 149 -2.00 3.10 11.12
CA LEU A 149 -2.71 2.01 11.78
C LEU A 149 -1.95 1.54 13.01
N THR A 150 -2.64 1.46 14.15
CA THR A 150 -2.07 0.95 15.42
C THR A 150 -2.50 -0.49 15.75
N THR A 151 -3.60 -0.94 15.12
CA THR A 151 -4.16 -2.29 15.19
C THR A 151 -4.88 -2.60 13.88
N LEU A 152 -5.30 -3.85 13.72
CA LEU A 152 -6.28 -4.28 12.70
C LEU A 152 -7.65 -4.56 13.38
N PRO A 153 -8.75 -4.60 12.61
CA PRO A 153 -10.08 -4.97 13.12
C PRO A 153 -10.08 -6.28 13.93
N ALA A 154 -10.93 -6.38 14.94
CA ALA A 154 -11.00 -7.56 15.80
C ALA A 154 -11.40 -8.83 15.01
N LYS A 155 -12.22 -8.67 13.98
CA LYS A 155 -12.71 -9.76 13.12
C LYS A 155 -11.84 -10.00 11.88
N PHE A 156 -10.58 -9.56 11.86
CA PHE A 156 -9.71 -9.69 10.68
C PHE A 156 -9.56 -11.14 10.18
N ASN A 157 -9.67 -12.11 11.09
CA ASN A 157 -9.69 -13.54 10.79
C ASN A 157 -10.90 -14.01 9.93
N GLN A 158 -11.91 -13.16 9.71
CA GLN A 158 -13.06 -13.43 8.84
C GLN A 158 -12.74 -13.26 7.35
N LEU A 159 -11.64 -12.58 7.00
CA LEU A 159 -11.15 -12.45 5.63
C LEU A 159 -10.56 -13.77 5.11
N LYS A 160 -11.42 -14.77 4.88
CA LYS A 160 -11.01 -16.14 4.50
C LYS A 160 -10.35 -16.23 3.12
N SER A 161 -10.66 -15.28 2.24
CA SER A 161 -10.12 -15.20 0.87
C SER A 161 -8.77 -14.47 0.80
N LEU A 162 -8.33 -13.84 1.90
CA LEU A 162 -7.12 -13.02 1.90
C LEU A 162 -5.88 -13.89 1.74
N VAL A 163 -5.07 -13.59 0.72
CA VAL A 163 -3.82 -14.28 0.40
C VAL A 163 -2.61 -13.36 0.46
N CYS A 164 -2.83 -12.03 0.47
CA CYS A 164 -1.77 -11.05 0.57
C CYS A 164 -2.21 -9.88 1.46
N LEU A 165 -1.36 -9.54 2.42
CA LEU A 165 -1.53 -8.39 3.29
C LEU A 165 -0.21 -7.60 3.36
N ASN A 166 -0.27 -6.31 3.06
CA ASN A 166 0.86 -5.41 3.29
C ASN A 166 0.46 -4.27 4.23
N VAL A 167 0.97 -4.33 5.46
CA VAL A 167 0.76 -3.36 6.54
C VAL A 167 2.06 -2.65 6.93
N ARG A 168 3.12 -2.74 6.12
CA ARG A 168 4.43 -2.12 6.42
C ARG A 168 4.29 -0.62 6.66
N ASP A 169 5.23 -0.05 7.40
CA ASP A 169 5.26 1.38 7.69
C ASP A 169 3.98 1.90 8.36
N ASN A 170 3.40 1.06 9.24
CA ASN A 170 2.37 1.42 10.20
C ASN A 170 2.86 1.16 11.63
N PRO A 171 2.44 1.96 12.62
CA PRO A 171 2.77 1.76 14.02
C PRO A 171 1.92 0.66 14.70
N ILE A 172 1.74 -0.51 14.06
CA ILE A 172 0.95 -1.61 14.61
C ILE A 172 1.66 -2.20 15.82
N LYS A 173 0.98 -2.19 16.97
CA LYS A 173 1.50 -2.72 18.25
C LYS A 173 0.79 -3.99 18.69
N THR A 174 -0.45 -4.15 18.28
CA THR A 174 -1.33 -5.27 18.65
C THR A 174 -1.92 -5.90 17.40
N TRP A 175 -2.09 -7.21 17.45
CA TRP A 175 -2.67 -8.01 16.37
C TRP A 175 -3.97 -8.68 16.88
N PRO A 176 -5.01 -8.80 16.04
CA PRO A 176 -6.27 -9.41 16.45
C PRO A 176 -6.13 -10.92 16.67
N ASP A 177 -7.04 -11.49 17.46
CA ASP A 177 -7.05 -12.91 17.76
C ASP A 177 -7.19 -13.76 16.48
N GLY A 178 -6.44 -14.86 16.41
CA GLY A 178 -6.42 -15.75 15.24
C GLY A 178 -5.77 -15.15 14.00
N PHE A 179 -5.17 -13.95 14.07
CA PHE A 179 -4.41 -13.36 12.94
C PHE A 179 -3.33 -14.33 12.44
N TRP A 180 -2.54 -14.87 13.37
CA TRP A 180 -1.44 -15.80 13.06
C TRP A 180 -1.91 -17.18 12.60
N GLU A 181 -3.20 -17.50 12.76
CA GLU A 181 -3.79 -18.77 12.31
C GLU A 181 -4.36 -18.67 10.88
N MET A 182 -4.34 -17.48 10.28
CA MET A 182 -4.90 -17.26 8.95
C MET A 182 -4.12 -18.06 7.88
N PRO A 183 -4.81 -18.64 6.88
CA PRO A 183 -4.18 -19.55 5.91
C PRO A 183 -2.97 -18.94 5.17
N PHE A 184 -3.04 -17.66 4.82
CA PHE A 184 -1.97 -16.99 4.08
C PHE A 184 -0.71 -16.75 4.92
N ILE A 185 -0.87 -16.57 6.24
CA ILE A 185 0.27 -16.43 7.16
C ILE A 185 0.93 -17.79 7.36
N ASN A 186 0.13 -18.84 7.56
CA ASN A 186 0.64 -20.20 7.67
C ASN A 186 1.41 -20.64 6.43
N GLN A 187 0.96 -20.26 5.22
CA GLN A 187 1.68 -20.56 3.99
C GLN A 187 3.03 -19.84 3.94
N TYR A 188 3.07 -18.53 4.25
CA TYR A 188 4.32 -17.77 4.30
C TYR A 188 5.30 -18.31 5.35
N GLN A 189 4.80 -18.68 6.54
CA GLN A 189 5.62 -19.29 7.60
C GLN A 189 6.16 -20.66 7.18
N ARG A 190 5.34 -21.52 6.56
CA ARG A 190 5.79 -22.81 6.01
C ARG A 190 6.85 -22.64 4.94
N ASP A 191 6.69 -21.65 4.05
CA ASP A 191 7.66 -21.39 3.00
C ASP A 191 9.00 -20.89 3.58
N LEU A 192 8.95 -20.11 4.68
CA LEU A 192 10.15 -19.73 5.45
C LEU A 192 10.78 -20.93 6.19
N GLU A 193 9.99 -21.80 6.82
CA GLU A 193 10.48 -23.01 7.48
C GLU A 193 11.13 -23.98 6.48
N ILE A 194 10.58 -24.14 5.29
CA ILE A 194 11.18 -24.95 4.21
C ILE A 194 12.47 -24.32 3.68
N ALA A 195 12.51 -22.98 3.56
CA ALA A 195 13.71 -22.27 3.14
C ALA A 195 14.83 -22.38 4.19
N ASP A 196 14.51 -22.20 5.47
CA ASP A 196 15.43 -22.35 6.59
C ASP A 196 15.89 -23.81 6.74
N GLN A 197 15.02 -24.79 6.52
CA GLN A 197 15.37 -26.22 6.51
C GLN A 197 16.30 -26.60 5.34
N ARG A 198 16.07 -26.07 4.13
CA ARG A 198 16.96 -26.31 2.98
C ARG A 198 18.31 -25.63 3.14
N GLU A 199 18.34 -24.44 3.72
CA GLU A 199 19.57 -23.72 4.03
C GLU A 199 20.33 -24.40 5.18
N THR A 200 19.63 -24.87 6.22
CA THR A 200 20.23 -25.70 7.28
C THR A 200 20.66 -27.08 6.81
N GLU A 201 20.03 -27.74 5.85
CA GLU A 201 20.52 -29.00 5.25
C GLU A 201 21.83 -28.79 4.47
N LEU A 202 21.91 -27.70 3.68
CA LEU A 202 23.12 -27.32 2.94
C LEU A 202 24.27 -26.88 3.87
N LEU A 203 23.94 -26.27 5.01
CA LEU A 203 24.88 -25.88 6.07
C LEU A 203 25.21 -27.04 7.03
N LEU A 204 24.31 -28.00 7.29
CA LEU A 204 24.56 -29.18 8.13
C LEU A 204 25.60 -30.10 7.50
N GLU A 205 25.54 -30.26 6.18
CA GLU A 205 26.54 -31.05 5.42
C GLU A 205 27.95 -30.43 5.52
N LYS A 206 28.05 -29.10 5.69
CA LYS A 206 29.32 -28.38 5.78
C LYS A 206 29.79 -28.08 7.22
N ASN A 207 28.87 -27.92 8.19
CA ASN A 207 29.16 -27.34 9.51
C ASN A 207 28.81 -28.25 10.71
N TYR A 208 28.59 -29.56 10.51
CA TYR A 208 28.31 -30.54 11.59
C TYR A 208 29.34 -30.54 12.75
N LYS A 209 30.55 -29.98 12.56
CA LYS A 209 31.56 -29.81 13.62
C LYS A 209 31.49 -28.48 14.41
N ALA A 210 30.88 -27.43 13.85
CA ALA A 210 30.90 -26.08 14.43
C ALA A 210 29.62 -25.73 15.23
N ALA A 211 28.46 -26.21 14.79
CA ALA A 211 27.16 -25.90 15.40
C ALA A 211 26.98 -26.46 16.82
N ARG A 212 27.77 -27.49 17.19
CA ARG A 212 27.77 -28.05 18.55
C ARG A 212 28.27 -27.04 19.59
N THR A 213 29.12 -26.08 19.20
CA THR A 213 29.71 -25.08 20.10
C THR A 213 28.77 -23.90 20.36
N LEU A 214 28.03 -23.43 19.33
CA LEU A 214 27.08 -22.32 19.46
C LEU A 214 25.82 -22.70 20.24
N ARG A 215 25.36 -23.95 20.12
CA ARG A 215 24.22 -24.45 20.91
C ARG A 215 24.50 -24.41 22.42
N SER A 216 25.73 -24.70 22.84
CA SER A 216 26.15 -24.57 24.25
C SER A 216 26.20 -23.11 24.74
N GLU A 217 26.42 -22.15 23.85
CA GLU A 217 26.47 -20.72 24.20
C GLU A 217 25.08 -20.07 24.22
N ALA A 218 24.17 -20.43 23.31
CA ALA A 218 22.80 -19.92 23.29
C ALA A 218 21.97 -20.32 24.52
N ILE A 219 22.17 -21.55 25.03
CA ILE A 219 21.58 -22.00 26.32
C ILE A 219 22.11 -21.15 27.49
N ARG A 220 23.36 -20.68 27.42
CA ARG A 220 23.99 -19.82 28.43
C ARG A 220 23.37 -18.41 28.47
N TRP A 221 22.69 -17.99 27.40
CA TRP A 221 22.06 -16.67 27.25
C TRP A 221 20.54 -16.69 27.49
N GLY A 222 19.97 -17.81 27.95
CA GLY A 222 18.56 -17.90 28.33
C GLY A 222 17.58 -17.78 27.17
N LEU A 223 18.05 -17.97 25.93
CA LEU A 223 17.18 -18.04 24.77
C LEU A 223 16.61 -19.46 24.68
N HIS A 224 15.33 -19.58 24.98
CA HIS A 224 14.55 -20.79 24.78
C HIS A 224 13.86 -20.71 23.41
N TRP A 225 14.00 -21.78 22.64
CA TRP A 225 13.47 -21.98 21.30
C TRP A 225 12.25 -22.88 21.39
#